data_AF-A0A419HNW7-F1
#
_entry.id   AF-A0A419HNW7-F1
#
_cell.length_a   1.000
_cell.length_b   1.000
_cell.length_c   1.000
_cell.angle_alpha   90.00
_cell.angle_beta   90.00
_cell.angle_gamma   90.00
#
_symmetry.space_group_name_H-M   'P 1'
#
loop_
_entity.id
_entity.type
_entity.pdbx_description
1 polymer ?
#
loop_
_entity_poly.entity_id
_entity_poly.type
_entity_poly.pdbx_seq_one_letter_code
_entity_poly.pdbx_strand_id
1 'polypeptide(L)'
;MSVLRGELDTVLSYLEREAGDSVSVHRDFFWSIAAREMYDPYVTPVEFGSGRLTESWAGVIGGGPVAERLIQVADILRYLGQRGYDLIFSPVREGWTFSLKELRTALDDILVGLGEVPLDWDYFWAIGEEELYDAAARPQDLTLGYLPDSWEFATRPRDEDEDPFPYALVWIAELLRATGQAM
;
A
#
# COMPACT_ATOMS: atom_id res chain seq x y z
N MET A 1 16.02 4.55 3.20
CA MET A 1 14.90 5.23 2.51
C MET A 1 15.16 5.60 1.05
N SER A 2 16.38 5.99 0.64
CA SER A 2 16.65 6.34 -0.77
C SER A 2 16.33 5.21 -1.77
N VAL A 3 16.67 3.96 -1.43
CA VAL A 3 16.40 2.78 -2.29
C VAL A 3 14.89 2.56 -2.47
N LEU A 4 14.12 2.50 -1.39
CA LEU A 4 12.67 2.30 -1.42
C LEU A 4 11.97 3.39 -2.24
N ARG A 5 12.43 4.65 -2.13
CA ARG A 5 11.92 5.77 -2.94
C ARG A 5 12.19 5.57 -4.43
N GLY A 6 13.39 5.12 -4.81
CA GLY A 6 13.72 4.83 -6.21
C GLY A 6 12.86 3.71 -6.81
N GLU A 7 12.58 2.66 -6.03
CA GLU A 7 11.73 1.55 -6.45
C GLU A 7 10.26 1.97 -6.59
N LEU A 8 9.76 2.75 -5.62
CA LEU A 8 8.44 3.36 -5.69
C LEU A 8 8.32 4.26 -6.94
N ASP A 9 9.33 5.10 -7.19
CA ASP A 9 9.32 5.99 -8.35
C ASP A 9 9.26 5.21 -9.66
N THR A 10 10.04 4.13 -9.76
CA THR A 10 10.06 3.21 -10.91
C THR A 10 8.68 2.62 -11.18
N VAL A 11 8.04 2.05 -10.16
CA VAL A 11 6.72 1.40 -10.34
C VAL A 11 5.63 2.43 -10.64
N LEU A 12 5.63 3.59 -9.97
CA LEU A 12 4.65 4.64 -10.26
C LEU A 12 4.82 5.22 -11.66
N SER A 13 6.05 5.39 -12.14
CA SER A 13 6.30 5.86 -13.51
C SER A 13 5.86 4.82 -14.56
N TYR A 14 5.99 3.54 -14.27
CA TYR A 14 5.41 2.49 -15.09
C TYR A 14 3.88 2.57 -15.14
N LEU A 15 3.22 2.72 -13.99
CA LEU A 15 1.77 2.90 -13.94
C LEU A 15 1.31 4.16 -14.69
N GLU A 16 2.02 5.28 -14.56
CA GLU A 16 1.72 6.51 -15.31
C GLU A 16 1.83 6.30 -16.83
N ARG A 17 2.85 5.56 -17.27
CA ARG A 17 3.07 5.26 -18.69
C ARG A 17 1.97 4.37 -19.27
N GLU A 18 1.57 3.34 -18.53
CA GLU A 18 0.65 2.31 -19.03
C GLU A 18 -0.83 2.63 -18.77
N ALA A 19 -1.17 3.21 -17.61
CA ALA A 19 -2.54 3.52 -17.21
C ALA A 19 -2.90 5.02 -17.37
N GLY A 20 -1.91 5.90 -17.57
CA GLY A 20 -2.08 7.35 -17.68
C GLY A 20 -1.90 8.10 -16.35
N ASP A 21 -2.22 9.40 -16.33
CA ASP A 21 -1.94 10.30 -15.20
C ASP A 21 -2.83 10.04 -13.95
N SER A 22 -3.88 9.24 -14.11
CA SER A 22 -4.81 8.88 -13.04
C SER A 22 -5.29 7.45 -13.17
N VAL A 23 -5.66 6.88 -12.03
CA VAL A 23 -6.20 5.53 -11.91
C VAL A 23 -7.59 5.59 -11.31
N SER A 24 -8.49 4.78 -11.86
CA SER A 24 -9.86 4.67 -11.37
C SER A 24 -9.94 3.67 -10.22
N VAL A 25 -10.74 4.01 -9.20
CA VAL A 25 -10.97 3.20 -8.01
C VAL A 25 -12.44 2.80 -7.96
N HIS A 26 -12.67 1.49 -7.96
CA HIS A 26 -14.01 0.89 -8.02
C HIS A 26 -14.40 0.19 -6.72
N ARG A 27 -13.42 -0.21 -5.92
CA ARG A 27 -13.62 -0.79 -4.60
C ARG A 27 -13.10 0.18 -3.56
N ASP A 28 -13.98 1.07 -3.10
CA ASP A 28 -13.63 2.09 -2.11
C ASP A 28 -13.43 1.47 -0.72
N PHE A 29 -14.24 0.48 -0.35
CA PHE A 29 -14.15 -0.17 0.95
C PHE A 29 -13.06 -1.24 1.00
N PHE A 30 -12.36 -1.32 2.12
CA PHE A 30 -11.43 -2.40 2.45
C PHE A 30 -11.51 -2.78 3.93
N TRP A 31 -11.19 -4.03 4.24
CA TRP A 31 -11.01 -4.51 5.61
C TRP A 31 -9.61 -4.17 6.14
N SER A 32 -9.51 -3.91 7.43
CA SER A 32 -8.25 -3.74 8.14
C SER A 32 -8.20 -4.63 9.38
N ILE A 33 -7.00 -5.01 9.79
CA ILE A 33 -6.77 -5.69 11.07
C ILE A 33 -6.43 -4.62 12.11
N ALA A 34 -6.96 -4.74 13.33
CA ALA A 34 -6.61 -3.84 14.42
C ALA A 34 -5.10 -3.85 14.68
N ALA A 35 -4.47 -2.67 14.81
CA ALA A 35 -3.01 -2.54 14.95
C ALA A 35 -2.41 -3.42 16.08
N ARG A 36 -3.14 -3.57 17.19
CA ARG A 36 -2.75 -4.42 18.33
C ARG A 36 -2.67 -5.91 18.03
N GLU A 37 -3.40 -6.40 17.02
CA GLU A 37 -3.38 -7.80 16.60
C GLU A 37 -2.52 -7.99 15.34
N MET A 38 -2.37 -6.95 14.51
CA MET A 38 -1.68 -7.03 13.22
C MET A 38 -0.24 -7.54 13.34
N TYR A 39 0.51 -7.09 14.35
CA TYR A 39 1.94 -7.41 14.50
C TYR A 39 2.24 -8.45 15.58
N ASP A 40 1.21 -9.15 16.10
CA ASP A 40 1.39 -10.30 16.99
C ASP A 40 1.24 -11.61 16.21
N PRO A 41 2.34 -12.29 15.84
CA PRO A 41 2.26 -13.53 15.06
C PRO A 41 1.69 -14.72 15.85
N TYR A 42 1.54 -14.59 17.17
CA TYR A 42 1.03 -15.64 18.05
C TYR A 42 -0.47 -15.53 18.33
N VAL A 43 -1.10 -14.43 17.89
CA VAL A 43 -2.54 -14.18 18.04
C VAL A 43 -3.15 -14.07 16.65
N THR A 44 -3.98 -15.05 16.27
CA THR A 44 -4.77 -14.95 15.03
C THR A 44 -5.78 -13.80 15.18
N PRO A 45 -5.80 -12.82 14.26
CA PRO A 45 -6.68 -11.67 14.36
C PRO A 45 -8.16 -12.06 14.40
N VAL A 46 -8.90 -11.37 15.27
CA VAL A 46 -10.36 -11.46 15.36
C VAL A 46 -11.02 -10.09 15.30
N GLU A 47 -10.26 -9.01 15.49
CA GLU A 47 -10.76 -7.65 15.40
C GLU A 47 -10.44 -7.03 14.06
N PHE A 48 -11.51 -6.81 13.30
CA PHE A 48 -11.45 -6.21 11.98
C PHE A 48 -12.11 -4.83 11.99
N GLY A 49 -11.40 -3.86 11.42
CA GLY A 49 -11.94 -2.56 11.06
C GLY A 49 -12.28 -2.51 9.58
N SER A 50 -12.94 -1.43 9.16
CA SER A 50 -13.07 -1.12 7.74
C SER A 50 -12.56 0.28 7.48
N GLY A 51 -12.01 0.47 6.29
CA GLY A 51 -11.53 1.74 5.78
C GLY A 51 -12.09 2.03 4.40
N ARG A 52 -11.86 3.27 3.95
CA ARG A 52 -12.21 3.71 2.60
C ARG A 52 -11.01 4.32 1.91
N LEU A 53 -10.74 3.92 0.67
CA LEU A 53 -9.63 4.43 -0.12
C LEU A 53 -9.79 5.93 -0.39
N THR A 54 -11.02 6.41 -0.58
CA THR A 54 -11.31 7.85 -0.74
C THR A 54 -11.01 8.65 0.53
N GLU A 55 -11.23 8.07 1.71
CA GLU A 55 -10.86 8.70 2.99
C GLU A 55 -9.35 8.69 3.20
N SER A 56 -8.70 7.57 2.84
CA SER A 56 -7.23 7.45 2.84
C SER A 56 -6.62 8.50 1.91
N TRP A 57 -7.15 8.63 0.69
CA TRP A 57 -6.75 9.65 -0.29
C TRP A 57 -6.86 11.07 0.26
N ALA A 58 -8.03 11.40 0.85
CA ALA A 58 -8.24 12.71 1.45
C ALA A 58 -7.25 13.00 2.59
N GLY A 59 -6.90 12.00 3.40
CA GLY A 59 -5.89 12.12 4.45
C GLY A 59 -4.47 12.34 3.91
N VAL A 60 -4.09 11.60 2.88
CA VAL A 60 -2.78 11.72 2.22
C VAL A 60 -2.57 13.13 1.65
N ILE A 61 -3.57 13.66 0.95
CA ILE A 61 -3.52 15.00 0.33
C ILE A 61 -3.78 16.11 1.37
N GLY A 62 -4.50 15.82 2.44
CA GLY A 62 -4.87 16.79 3.48
C GLY A 62 -3.73 17.22 4.40
N GLY A 63 -2.57 16.56 4.37
CA GLY A 63 -1.36 17.00 5.10
C GLY A 63 -1.41 16.77 6.61
N GLY A 64 -2.05 15.68 7.06
CA GLY A 64 -2.06 15.25 8.47
C GLY A 64 -0.70 14.75 9.02
N PRO A 65 -0.69 14.17 10.25
CA PRO A 65 0.51 13.59 10.85
C PRO A 65 1.19 12.56 9.96
N VAL A 66 2.53 12.54 9.95
CA VAL A 66 3.33 11.66 9.09
C VAL A 66 2.98 10.18 9.30
N ALA A 67 2.83 9.75 10.57
CA ALA A 67 2.48 8.38 10.93
C ALA A 67 1.15 7.93 10.29
N GLU A 68 0.10 8.75 10.42
CA GLU A 68 -1.21 8.48 9.84
C GLU A 68 -1.15 8.46 8.31
N ARG A 69 -0.43 9.43 7.70
CA ARG A 69 -0.29 9.52 6.25
C ARG A 69 0.48 8.33 5.67
N LEU A 70 1.47 7.79 6.38
CA LEU A 70 2.18 6.57 5.96
C LEU A 70 1.23 5.38 5.87
N ILE A 71 0.35 5.22 6.87
CA ILE A 71 -0.67 4.17 6.87
C ILE A 71 -1.67 4.36 5.72
N GLN A 72 -2.15 5.58 5.51
CA GLN A 72 -3.11 5.89 4.45
C GLN A 72 -2.52 5.73 3.04
N VAL A 73 -1.25 6.12 2.84
CA VAL A 73 -0.51 5.84 1.61
C VAL A 73 -0.38 4.33 1.41
N ALA A 74 -0.08 3.57 2.46
CA ALA A 74 0.00 2.12 2.36
C ALA A 74 -1.33 1.49 1.91
N ASP A 75 -2.48 1.99 2.37
CA ASP A 75 -3.80 1.54 1.90
C ASP A 75 -3.94 1.73 0.36
N ILE A 76 -3.53 2.90 -0.15
CA ILE A 76 -3.57 3.23 -1.58
C ILE A 76 -2.59 2.37 -2.37
N LEU A 77 -1.32 2.28 -1.94
CA LEU A 77 -0.29 1.52 -2.64
C LEU A 77 -0.64 0.02 -2.70
N ARG A 78 -1.20 -0.53 -1.62
CA ARG A 78 -1.67 -1.92 -1.62
C ARG A 78 -2.76 -2.15 -2.66
N TYR A 79 -3.73 -1.24 -2.77
CA TYR A 79 -4.75 -1.29 -3.82
C TYR A 79 -4.15 -1.24 -5.22
N LEU A 80 -3.26 -0.28 -5.47
CA LEU A 80 -2.60 -0.13 -6.77
C LEU A 80 -1.75 -1.35 -7.12
N GLY A 81 -1.07 -1.96 -6.15
CA GLY A 81 -0.25 -3.14 -6.39
C GLY A 81 -1.08 -4.38 -6.72
N GLN A 82 -2.14 -4.62 -5.96
CA GLN A 82 -3.04 -5.76 -6.17
C GLN A 82 -3.88 -5.61 -7.44
N ARG A 83 -4.17 -4.37 -7.87
CA ARG A 83 -5.00 -4.09 -9.05
C ARG A 83 -4.22 -3.61 -10.26
N GLY A 84 -2.89 -3.51 -10.18
CA GLY A 84 -2.10 -2.85 -11.23
C GLY A 84 -2.33 -3.40 -12.64
N TYR A 85 -2.46 -4.72 -12.77
CA TYR A 85 -2.80 -5.34 -14.06
C TYR A 85 -4.21 -4.98 -14.54
N ASP A 86 -5.20 -5.02 -13.65
CA ASP A 86 -6.57 -4.63 -13.99
C ASP A 86 -6.64 -3.14 -14.40
N LEU A 87 -5.89 -2.28 -13.71
CA LEU A 87 -5.83 -0.85 -13.97
C LEU A 87 -5.20 -0.53 -15.35
N ILE A 88 -4.22 -1.34 -15.78
CA ILE A 88 -3.56 -1.17 -17.08
C ILE A 88 -4.39 -1.79 -18.22
N PHE A 89 -4.80 -3.05 -18.06
CA PHE A 89 -5.35 -3.84 -19.17
C PHE A 89 -6.88 -3.87 -19.22
N SER A 90 -7.56 -3.50 -18.14
CA SER A 90 -9.02 -3.42 -18.06
C SER A 90 -9.50 -2.18 -17.29
N PRO A 91 -9.10 -0.97 -17.72
CA PRO A 91 -9.42 0.24 -16.99
C PRO A 91 -10.94 0.47 -16.98
N VAL A 92 -11.53 0.46 -15.80
CA VAL A 92 -12.93 0.83 -15.63
C VAL A 92 -13.03 2.37 -15.60
N ARG A 93 -13.98 2.91 -16.35
CA ARG A 93 -14.11 4.37 -16.57
C ARG A 93 -15.05 5.08 -15.59
N GLU A 94 -15.71 4.33 -14.72
CA GLU A 94 -16.70 4.84 -13.76
C GLU A 94 -16.21 4.62 -12.34
N GLY A 95 -16.02 5.68 -11.56
CA GLY A 95 -15.57 5.57 -10.17
C GLY A 95 -14.86 6.84 -9.70
N TRP A 96 -14.22 6.74 -8.54
CA TRP A 96 -13.32 7.79 -8.07
C TRP A 96 -12.01 7.71 -8.85
N THR A 97 -11.33 8.85 -9.05
CA THR A 97 -10.03 8.87 -9.73
C THR A 97 -8.98 9.44 -8.81
N PHE A 98 -7.84 8.76 -8.72
CA PHE A 98 -6.68 9.21 -7.96
C PHE A 98 -5.59 9.64 -8.92
N SER A 99 -5.02 10.82 -8.72
CA SER A 99 -3.92 11.31 -9.56
C SER A 99 -2.60 10.71 -9.10
N LEU A 100 -1.87 10.04 -10.02
CA LEU A 100 -0.56 9.48 -9.69
C LEU A 100 0.47 10.58 -9.37
N LYS A 101 0.34 11.75 -10.01
CA LYS A 101 1.14 12.94 -9.70
C LYS A 101 0.93 13.47 -8.29
N GLU A 102 -0.32 13.55 -7.84
CA GLU A 102 -0.64 13.99 -6.47
C GLU A 102 -0.13 12.99 -5.44
N LEU A 103 -0.28 11.69 -5.72
CA LEU A 103 0.26 10.62 -4.88
C LEU A 103 1.77 10.72 -4.74
N ARG A 104 2.49 10.92 -5.85
CA ARG A 104 3.95 11.09 -5.85
C ARG A 104 4.38 12.31 -5.05
N THR A 105 3.69 13.43 -5.23
CA THR A 105 3.95 14.67 -4.48
C THR A 105 3.78 14.45 -2.99
N ALA A 106 2.71 13.75 -2.58
CA ALA A 106 2.48 13.44 -1.18
C ALA A 106 3.53 12.46 -0.61
N LEU A 107 3.92 11.44 -1.38
CA LEU A 107 4.98 10.50 -1.02
C LEU A 107 6.33 11.21 -0.83
N ASP A 108 6.68 12.11 -1.75
CA ASP A 108 7.91 12.91 -1.63
C ASP A 108 7.90 13.75 -0.35
N ASP A 109 6.79 14.41 -0.05
CA ASP A 109 6.62 15.22 1.16
C ASP A 109 6.72 14.37 2.44
N ILE A 110 6.06 13.21 2.47
CA ILE A 110 6.10 12.27 3.61
C ILE A 110 7.52 11.73 3.83
N LEU A 111 8.21 11.36 2.75
CA LEU A 111 9.49 10.65 2.83
C LEU A 111 10.69 11.59 3.03
N VAL A 112 10.62 12.88 2.66
CA VAL A 112 11.78 13.79 2.73
C VAL A 112 12.30 14.00 4.14
N GLY A 113 11.42 13.91 5.15
CA GLY A 113 11.76 14.08 6.56
C GLY A 113 11.94 12.76 7.33
N LEU A 114 11.75 11.63 6.66
CA LEU A 114 11.74 10.32 7.31
C LEU A 114 13.18 9.82 7.48
N GLY A 115 13.61 9.69 8.74
CA GLY A 115 14.89 9.09 9.12
C GLY A 115 14.86 7.55 9.15
N GLU A 116 15.79 6.97 9.89
CA GLU A 116 15.71 5.55 10.27
C GLU A 116 14.63 5.38 11.34
N VAL A 117 13.68 4.48 11.08
CA VAL A 117 12.60 4.14 12.02
C VAL A 117 12.85 2.70 12.48
N PRO A 118 13.13 2.46 13.77
CA PRO A 118 13.25 1.11 14.30
C PRO A 118 11.87 0.44 14.27
N LEU A 119 11.82 -0.79 13.79
CA LEU A 119 10.61 -1.63 13.84
C LEU A 119 10.83 -2.70 14.90
N ASP A 120 9.91 -2.79 15.86
CA ASP A 120 9.96 -3.76 16.96
C ASP A 120 9.35 -5.12 16.59
N TRP A 121 8.87 -5.26 15.36
CA TRP A 121 8.18 -6.43 14.85
C TRP A 121 8.75 -6.84 13.49
N ASP A 122 8.83 -8.14 13.27
CA ASP A 122 9.26 -8.71 11.99
C ASP A 122 8.10 -9.30 11.19
N TYR A 123 6.98 -9.64 11.84
CA TYR A 123 5.85 -10.32 11.23
C TYR A 123 4.61 -9.44 11.23
N PHE A 124 3.73 -9.67 10.27
CA PHE A 124 2.42 -9.01 10.22
C PHE A 124 1.35 -9.94 9.65
N TRP A 125 0.13 -9.82 10.16
CA TRP A 125 -1.03 -10.46 9.56
C TRP A 125 -1.55 -9.66 8.38
N ALA A 126 -1.93 -10.35 7.31
CA ALA A 126 -2.52 -9.78 6.12
C ALA A 126 -3.81 -10.54 5.75
N ILE A 127 -4.81 -9.78 5.32
CA ILE A 127 -6.05 -10.34 4.75
C ILE A 127 -5.80 -10.72 3.28
N GLY A 128 -6.30 -11.90 2.88
CA GLY A 128 -6.28 -12.38 1.51
C GLY A 128 -6.88 -11.39 0.53
N GLU A 129 -6.29 -11.29 -0.66
CA GLU A 129 -6.63 -10.27 -1.66
C GLU A 129 -8.09 -10.34 -2.15
N GLU A 130 -8.66 -11.54 -2.23
CA GLU A 130 -10.05 -11.73 -2.65
C GLU A 130 -11.04 -11.18 -1.62
N GLU A 131 -10.72 -11.33 -0.33
CA GLU A 131 -11.58 -10.94 0.79
C GLU A 131 -11.34 -9.49 1.25
N LEU A 132 -10.14 -8.94 1.02
CA LEU A 132 -9.75 -7.61 1.50
C LEU A 132 -10.74 -6.52 1.09
N TYR A 133 -11.29 -6.62 -0.12
CA TYR A 133 -12.24 -5.65 -0.66
C TYR A 133 -13.68 -6.17 -0.75
N ASP A 134 -14.00 -7.31 -0.12
CA ASP A 134 -15.37 -7.81 0.01
C ASP A 134 -16.01 -7.27 1.29
N ALA A 135 -16.65 -6.11 1.19
CA ALA A 135 -17.34 -5.48 2.32
C ALA A 135 -18.55 -6.28 2.84
N ALA A 136 -19.04 -7.28 2.10
CA ALA A 136 -20.22 -8.06 2.48
C ALA A 136 -19.87 -9.26 3.38
N ALA A 137 -18.61 -9.69 3.38
CA ALA A 137 -18.14 -10.85 4.13
C ALA A 137 -17.01 -10.48 5.09
N ARG A 138 -17.03 -11.07 6.29
CA ARG A 138 -15.91 -10.95 7.22
C ARG A 138 -14.74 -11.80 6.70
N PRO A 139 -13.49 -11.28 6.74
CA PRO A 139 -12.32 -12.04 6.33
C PRO A 139 -12.11 -13.31 7.14
N GLN A 140 -11.67 -14.38 6.46
CA GLN A 140 -11.30 -15.67 6.99
C GLN A 140 -9.92 -16.12 6.47
N ASP A 141 -9.54 -15.69 5.28
CA ASP A 141 -8.21 -15.92 4.71
C ASP A 141 -7.22 -14.93 5.29
N LEU A 142 -6.50 -15.39 6.32
CA LEU A 142 -5.46 -14.63 6.99
C LEU A 142 -4.12 -15.29 6.74
N THR A 143 -3.16 -14.49 6.29
CA THR A 143 -1.79 -14.91 6.01
C THR A 143 -0.83 -14.18 6.94
N LEU A 144 0.29 -14.83 7.26
CA LEU A 144 1.36 -14.21 8.02
C LEU A 144 2.49 -13.81 7.05
N GLY A 145 2.73 -12.51 6.94
CA GLY A 145 3.85 -11.95 6.20
C GLY A 145 5.06 -11.69 7.10
N TYR A 146 6.21 -11.47 6.45
CA TYR A 146 7.49 -11.17 7.08
C TYR A 146 8.06 -9.88 6.47
N LEU A 147 8.35 -8.88 7.31
CA LEU A 147 8.81 -7.56 6.87
C LEU A 147 10.19 -7.59 6.21
N PRO A 148 11.16 -8.40 6.67
CA PRO A 148 12.42 -8.55 5.94
C PRO A 148 12.24 -9.11 4.53
N ASP A 149 11.30 -10.04 4.32
CA ASP A 149 10.95 -10.51 2.97
C ASP A 149 10.34 -9.36 2.15
N SER A 150 9.45 -8.58 2.75
CA SER A 150 8.86 -7.40 2.09
C SER A 150 9.92 -6.38 1.70
N TRP A 151 10.95 -6.17 2.54
CA TRP A 151 12.11 -5.35 2.22
C TRP A 151 12.93 -5.94 1.07
N GLU A 152 13.24 -7.23 1.11
CA GLU A 152 13.98 -7.91 0.04
C GLU A 152 13.25 -7.78 -1.30
N PHE A 153 11.95 -8.07 -1.35
CA PHE A 153 11.16 -7.98 -2.58
C PHE A 153 10.96 -6.54 -3.05
N ALA A 154 10.75 -5.59 -2.14
CA ALA A 154 10.57 -4.19 -2.48
C ALA A 154 11.85 -3.53 -3.02
N THR A 155 13.03 -4.05 -2.67
CA THR A 155 14.34 -3.49 -3.05
C THR A 155 15.12 -4.36 -4.03
N ARG A 156 14.49 -5.45 -4.51
CA ARG A 156 15.12 -6.38 -5.44
C ARG A 156 15.47 -5.65 -6.74
N PRO A 157 16.75 -5.69 -7.18
CA PRO A 157 17.14 -5.14 -8.46
C PRO A 157 16.33 -5.77 -9.59
N ARG A 158 15.85 -4.93 -10.50
CA ARG A 158 15.17 -5.36 -11.73
C ARG A 158 16.11 -5.19 -12.91
N ASP A 159 16.00 -6.09 -13.88
CA ASP A 159 16.72 -5.94 -15.14
C ASP A 159 16.12 -4.75 -15.92
N GLU A 160 16.95 -4.03 -16.69
CA GLU A 160 16.52 -2.83 -17.44
C GLU A 160 15.41 -3.12 -18.47
N ASP A 161 15.32 -4.37 -18.92
CA ASP A 161 14.34 -4.86 -19.90
C ASP A 161 13.09 -5.50 -19.25
N GLU A 162 13.04 -5.61 -17.91
CA GLU A 162 11.89 -6.19 -17.19
C GLU A 162 10.90 -5.09 -16.80
N ASP A 163 9.65 -5.21 -17.27
CA ASP A 163 8.60 -4.28 -16.87
C ASP A 163 8.39 -4.32 -15.34
N PRO A 164 8.33 -3.16 -14.66
CA PRO A 164 8.08 -3.11 -13.23
C PRO A 164 6.80 -3.84 -12.84
N PHE A 165 6.92 -4.77 -11.89
CA PHE A 165 5.79 -5.54 -11.38
C PHE A 165 4.95 -4.67 -10.43
N PRO A 166 3.69 -4.28 -10.78
CA PRO A 166 2.90 -3.38 -9.94
C PRO A 166 2.70 -3.90 -8.52
N TYR A 167 2.62 -5.22 -8.36
CA TYR A 167 2.48 -5.87 -7.06
C TYR A 167 3.62 -5.54 -6.09
N ALA A 168 4.76 -5.02 -6.56
CA ALA A 168 5.79 -4.49 -5.67
C ALA A 168 5.31 -3.38 -4.75
N LEU A 169 4.28 -2.63 -5.15
CA LEU A 169 3.61 -1.65 -4.29
C LEU A 169 2.96 -2.29 -3.06
N VAL A 170 2.60 -3.58 -3.10
CA VAL A 170 2.08 -4.31 -1.93
C VAL A 170 3.17 -4.44 -0.88
N TRP A 171 4.38 -4.90 -1.24
CA TRP A 171 5.48 -5.02 -0.29
C TRP A 171 5.93 -3.65 0.25
N ILE A 172 5.96 -2.62 -0.61
CA ILE A 172 6.23 -1.25 -0.19
C ILE A 172 5.16 -0.77 0.81
N ALA A 173 3.89 -1.05 0.55
CA ALA A 173 2.79 -0.70 1.45
C ALA A 173 2.97 -1.31 2.84
N GLU A 174 3.38 -2.58 2.96
CA GLU A 174 3.58 -3.21 4.27
C GLU A 174 4.69 -2.53 5.08
N LEU A 175 5.78 -2.13 4.42
CA LEU A 175 6.88 -1.40 5.04
C LEU A 175 6.45 0.01 5.49
N LEU A 176 5.70 0.73 4.65
CA LEU A 176 5.20 2.06 5.01
C LEU A 176 4.18 1.99 6.15
N ARG A 177 3.30 0.97 6.15
CA ARG A 177 2.36 0.76 7.26
C ARG A 177 3.10 0.45 8.55
N ALA A 178 4.04 -0.49 8.54
CA ALA A 178 4.85 -0.81 9.71
C ALA A 178 5.60 0.42 10.23
N THR A 179 6.17 1.22 9.33
CA THR A 179 6.82 2.48 9.69
C THR A 179 5.84 3.44 10.38
N GLY A 180 4.66 3.66 9.81
CA GLY A 180 3.65 4.54 10.40
C GLY A 180 3.12 4.05 11.75
N GLN A 181 3.09 2.73 11.98
CA GLN A 181 2.64 2.13 13.24
C GLN A 181 3.69 2.20 14.36
N ALA A 182 4.98 2.28 14.01
CA ALA A 182 6.08 2.42 14.96
C ALA A 182 6.31 3.87 15.44
N MET A 183 5.60 4.84 14.84
CA MET A 183 5.75 6.27 15.10
C MET A 183 4.78 6.82 16.15
#